data_AF-A0A846ZMD2-F1
#
_entry.id   AF-A0A846ZMD2-F1
#
_cell.length_a   1.000
_cell.length_b   1.000
_cell.length_c   1.000
_cell.angle_alpha   90.00
_cell.angle_beta   90.00
_cell.angle_gamma   90.00
#
_symmetry.space_group_name_H-M   'P 1'
#
loop_
_entity.id
_entity.type
_entity.pdbx_description
1 polymer ?
#
loop_
_entity_poly.entity_id
_entity_poly.type
_entity_poly.pdbx_seq_one_letter_code
_entity_poly.pdbx_strand_id
1 'polypeptide(L)'
;MELSKDQTDSVSLAALAADAGVRLRAGQYDWLASSYGYALAYGRPIPDAIQQELQASLDELGATSLVKSDLPPRTSVAYFKPGESFLFAVATCELPTDASGSVQLELIVTIRNDRTYLCIEGISAQF
;
A
#
# COMPACT_ATOMS: atom_id res chain seq x y z
N MET A 1 -4.14 -10.73 0.36
CA MET A 1 -5.36 -10.90 1.20
C MET A 1 -6.58 -11.19 0.34
N GLU A 2 -7.48 -12.10 0.73
CA GLU A 2 -8.83 -12.21 0.14
C GLU A 2 -9.80 -11.33 0.93
N LEU A 3 -10.67 -10.60 0.22
CA LEU A 3 -11.67 -9.71 0.81
C LEU A 3 -13.07 -10.32 0.69
N SER A 4 -13.89 -10.10 1.71
CA SER A 4 -15.34 -10.30 1.58
C SER A 4 -15.98 -9.14 0.79
N LYS A 5 -17.19 -9.36 0.26
CA LYS A 5 -17.87 -8.37 -0.60
C LYS A 5 -18.19 -7.05 0.11
N ASP A 6 -18.37 -7.08 1.42
CA ASP A 6 -18.60 -5.94 2.29
C ASP A 6 -17.32 -5.16 2.64
N GLN A 7 -16.14 -5.66 2.26
CA GLN A 7 -14.86 -4.97 2.48
C GLN A 7 -14.40 -4.15 1.25
N THR A 8 -15.24 -4.02 0.22
CA THR A 8 -14.88 -3.34 -1.03
C THR A 8 -15.39 -1.90 -1.12
N ASP A 9 -16.13 -1.42 -0.11
CA ASP A 9 -16.53 -0.03 -0.01
C ASP A 9 -15.35 0.87 0.38
N SER A 10 -15.49 2.18 0.17
CA SER A 10 -14.39 3.12 0.30
C SER A 10 -13.91 3.28 1.75
N VAL A 11 -14.80 3.10 2.73
CA VAL A 11 -14.44 3.21 4.15
C VAL A 11 -13.60 2.00 4.56
N SER A 12 -14.03 0.80 4.18
CA SER A 12 -13.28 -0.43 4.45
C SER A 12 -11.90 -0.42 3.79
N LEU A 13 -11.82 -0.04 2.51
CA LEU A 13 -10.55 0.03 1.78
C LEU A 13 -9.60 1.10 2.34
N ALA A 14 -10.12 2.27 2.71
CA ALA A 14 -9.32 3.31 3.36
C ALA A 14 -8.76 2.83 4.71
N ALA A 15 -9.57 2.12 5.51
CA ALA A 15 -9.11 1.58 6.79
C ALA A 15 -7.98 0.54 6.62
N LEU A 16 -8.07 -0.33 5.60
CA LEU A 16 -7.01 -1.29 5.27
C LEU A 16 -5.73 -0.58 4.81
N ALA A 17 -5.83 0.44 3.95
CA ALA A 17 -4.69 1.26 3.54
C ALA A 17 -4.03 1.97 4.72
N ALA A 18 -4.83 2.47 5.67
CA ALA A 18 -4.32 3.13 6.86
C ALA A 18 -3.55 2.17 7.78
N ASP A 19 -4.09 0.97 8.06
CA ASP A 19 -3.38 -0.04 8.87
C ASP A 19 -2.09 -0.51 8.19
N ALA A 20 -2.12 -0.72 6.87
CA ALA A 20 -0.91 -1.06 6.11
C ALA A 20 0.14 0.07 6.20
N GLY A 21 -0.27 1.33 6.12
CA GLY A 21 0.61 2.48 6.28
C GLY A 21 1.23 2.59 7.68
N VAL A 22 0.45 2.31 8.73
CA VAL A 22 0.95 2.26 10.11
C VAL A 22 2.00 1.16 10.26
N ARG A 23 1.77 -0.02 9.66
CA ARG A 23 2.71 -1.15 9.68
C ARG A 23 3.98 -0.84 8.91
N LEU A 24 3.86 -0.18 7.76
CA LEU A 24 5.01 0.25 6.96
C LEU A 24 5.88 1.25 7.73
N ARG A 25 5.26 2.27 8.35
CA ARG A 25 5.94 3.25 9.22
C ARG A 25 6.65 2.58 10.40
N ALA A 26 6.07 1.51 10.93
CA ALA A 26 6.64 0.74 12.04
C ALA A 26 7.70 -0.29 11.62
N GLY A 27 8.02 -0.41 10.33
CA GLY A 27 9.00 -1.39 9.81
C GLY A 27 8.51 -2.84 9.89
N GLN A 28 7.20 -3.08 9.94
CA GLN A 28 6.60 -4.41 10.09
C GLN A 28 6.46 -5.13 8.74
N TYR A 29 7.59 -5.32 8.03
CA TYR A 29 7.59 -5.84 6.66
C TYR A 29 7.13 -7.30 6.56
N ASP A 30 7.52 -8.16 7.51
CA ASP A 30 7.05 -9.55 7.56
C ASP A 30 5.52 -9.63 7.70
N TRP A 31 4.97 -8.75 8.53
CA TRP A 31 3.53 -8.69 8.73
C TRP A 31 2.83 -8.25 7.43
N LEU A 32 3.32 -7.19 6.78
CA LEU A 32 2.79 -6.73 5.49
C LEU A 32 2.85 -7.82 4.42
N ALA A 33 3.98 -8.52 4.33
CA ALA A 33 4.18 -9.63 3.41
C ALA A 33 3.18 -10.75 3.64
N SER A 34 2.96 -11.14 4.89
CA SER A 34 2.04 -12.24 5.24
C SER A 34 0.56 -11.86 5.06
N SER A 35 0.19 -10.62 5.35
CA SER A 35 -1.20 -10.14 5.27
C SER A 35 -1.61 -9.80 3.84
N TYR A 36 -0.81 -8.97 3.16
CA TYR A 36 -1.17 -8.41 1.86
C TYR A 36 -0.44 -9.09 0.69
N GLY A 37 0.77 -9.59 0.90
CA GLY A 37 1.68 -9.97 -0.19
C GLY A 37 2.15 -8.75 -0.97
N TYR A 38 2.82 -8.97 -2.11
CA TYR A 38 3.30 -7.87 -2.95
C TYR A 38 3.31 -8.22 -4.44
N ALA A 39 2.63 -7.42 -5.26
CA ALA A 39 2.51 -7.65 -6.71
C ALA A 39 3.85 -7.50 -7.45
N LEU A 40 4.70 -6.55 -7.03
CA LEU A 40 5.95 -6.19 -7.70
C LEU A 40 7.20 -6.75 -6.99
N ALA A 41 7.06 -7.90 -6.31
CA ALA A 41 8.20 -8.56 -5.68
C ALA A 41 9.22 -9.11 -6.71
N TYR A 42 8.77 -9.48 -7.91
CA TYR A 42 9.61 -10.00 -9.00
C TYR A 42 10.59 -11.13 -8.59
N GLY A 43 10.12 -12.04 -7.72
CA GLY A 43 10.92 -13.19 -7.25
C GLY A 43 11.83 -12.88 -6.05
N ARG A 44 11.88 -11.63 -5.58
CA ARG A 44 12.51 -11.27 -4.30
C ARG A 44 11.66 -11.78 -3.13
N PRO A 45 12.26 -12.07 -1.96
CA PRO A 45 11.49 -12.21 -0.73
C PRO A 45 10.65 -10.94 -0.51
N ILE A 46 9.35 -11.12 -0.27
CA ILE A 46 8.40 -9.99 -0.19
C ILE A 46 8.79 -8.96 0.88
N PRO A 47 9.17 -9.34 2.11
CA PRO A 47 9.62 -8.37 3.12
C PRO A 47 10.78 -7.50 2.62
N ASP A 48 11.77 -8.13 1.98
CA ASP A 48 12.94 -7.44 1.43
C ASP A 48 12.55 -6.49 0.29
N ALA A 49 11.63 -6.90 -0.59
CA ALA A 49 11.15 -6.05 -1.68
C ALA A 49 10.44 -4.80 -1.17
N ILE A 50 9.58 -4.94 -0.15
CA ILE A 50 8.89 -3.83 0.51
C ILE A 50 9.91 -2.87 1.14
N GLN A 51 10.89 -3.41 1.88
CA GLN A 51 11.92 -2.60 2.53
C GLN A 51 12.77 -1.84 1.50
N GLN A 52 13.19 -2.51 0.43
CA GLN A 52 14.02 -1.91 -0.63
C GLN A 52 13.29 -0.78 -1.35
N GLU A 53 12.01 -0.93 -1.66
CA GLU A 53 11.24 0.11 -2.35
C GLU A 53 10.92 1.30 -1.45
N LEU A 54 10.70 1.06 -0.15
CA LEU A 54 10.65 2.15 0.82
C LEU A 54 11.98 2.91 0.87
N GLN A 55 13.11 2.21 0.95
CA GLN A 55 14.43 2.85 0.99
C GLN A 55 14.70 3.65 -0.29
N ALA A 56 14.40 3.09 -1.46
CA ALA A 56 14.57 3.78 -2.74
C ALA A 56 13.71 5.05 -2.81
N SER A 57 12.46 4.99 -2.31
CA SER A 57 11.57 6.16 -2.27
C SER A 57 12.08 7.24 -1.31
N LEU A 58 12.64 6.85 -0.16
CA LEU A 58 13.27 7.79 0.77
C LEU A 58 14.51 8.45 0.17
N ASP A 59 15.37 7.66 -0.49
CA ASP A 59 16.58 8.16 -1.15
C ASP A 59 16.23 9.17 -2.25
N GLU A 60 15.20 8.90 -3.04
CA GLU A 60 14.69 9.80 -4.10
C GLU A 60 14.20 11.15 -3.53
N LEU A 61 13.59 11.13 -2.35
CA LEU A 61 13.12 12.34 -1.64
C LEU A 61 14.23 13.06 -0.86
N GLY A 62 15.45 12.50 -0.81
CA GLY A 62 16.51 12.98 0.09
C GLY A 62 16.15 12.86 1.57
N ALA A 63 15.23 11.96 1.90
CA ALA A 63 14.77 11.65 3.24
C ALA A 63 15.56 10.49 3.86
N THR A 64 15.56 10.38 5.19
CA THR A 64 16.17 9.23 5.89
C THR A 64 15.12 8.34 6.56
N SER A 65 13.92 8.88 6.78
CA SER A 65 12.86 8.15 7.48
C SER A 65 11.46 8.68 7.17
N LEU A 66 10.47 7.86 7.47
CA LEU A 66 9.08 8.30 7.58
C LEU A 66 8.88 9.03 8.91
N VAL A 67 8.07 10.09 8.92
CA VAL A 67 7.70 10.80 10.14
C VAL A 67 6.98 9.85 11.10
N LYS A 68 7.49 9.80 12.33
CA LYS A 68 6.79 9.16 13.44
C LYS A 68 5.60 10.03 13.84
N SER A 69 4.40 9.47 13.73
CA SER A 69 3.17 10.16 14.06
C SER A 69 2.16 9.16 14.60
N ASP A 70 1.42 9.58 15.62
CA ASP A 70 0.27 8.84 16.16
C ASP A 70 -1.02 9.13 15.36
N LEU A 71 -0.96 10.10 14.44
CA LEU A 71 -2.09 10.38 13.55
C LEU A 71 -2.20 9.30 12.48
N PRO A 72 -3.44 8.92 12.12
CA PRO A 72 -3.68 8.02 11.00
C PRO A 72 -3.12 8.65 9.71
N PRO A 73 -2.54 7.84 8.81
CA PRO A 73 -2.06 8.34 7.54
C PRO A 73 -3.21 8.83 6.66
N ARG A 74 -2.88 9.72 5.72
CA ARG A 74 -3.87 10.23 4.76
C ARG A 74 -4.14 9.16 3.72
N THR A 75 -5.41 8.80 3.53
CA THR A 75 -5.79 7.75 2.58
C THR A 75 -6.71 8.26 1.49
N SER A 76 -6.63 7.66 0.31
CA SER A 76 -7.56 7.88 -0.80
C SER A 76 -8.02 6.54 -1.37
N VAL A 77 -9.21 6.51 -1.95
CA VAL A 77 -9.74 5.34 -2.65
C VAL A 77 -10.30 5.78 -3.99
N ALA A 78 -9.90 5.09 -5.05
CA ALA A 78 -10.44 5.28 -6.39
C ALA A 78 -10.89 3.95 -6.98
N TYR A 79 -11.97 3.99 -7.75
CA TYR A 79 -12.54 2.82 -8.42
C TYR A 79 -12.23 2.87 -9.91
N PHE A 80 -11.82 1.73 -10.45
CA PHE A 80 -11.63 1.60 -11.89
C PHE A 80 -12.99 1.49 -12.58
N LYS A 81 -13.06 1.95 -13.83
CA LYS A 81 -14.23 1.70 -14.66
C LYS A 81 -14.33 0.20 -14.93
N PRO A 82 -15.54 -0.39 -14.93
CA PRO A 82 -15.73 -1.76 -15.39
C PRO A 82 -15.13 -1.95 -16.79
N GLY A 83 -14.34 -3.00 -17.00
CA GLY A 83 -13.63 -3.24 -18.26
C GLY A 83 -13.01 -4.63 -18.33
N GLU A 84 -12.14 -4.86 -19.32
CA GLU A 84 -11.50 -6.16 -19.58
C GLU A 84 -10.35 -6.52 -18.61
N SER A 85 -10.01 -5.64 -17.68
CA SER A 85 -9.01 -5.91 -16.65
C SER A 85 -9.68 -6.43 -15.37
N PHE A 86 -8.90 -7.17 -14.58
CA PHE A 86 -9.33 -7.64 -13.26
C PHE A 86 -9.23 -6.55 -12.16
N LEU A 87 -8.92 -5.30 -12.52
CA LEU A 87 -8.75 -4.19 -11.58
C LEU A 87 -10.11 -3.65 -11.13
N PHE A 88 -10.29 -3.49 -9.82
CA PHE A 88 -11.55 -3.04 -9.25
C PHE A 88 -11.41 -1.68 -8.55
N ALA A 89 -10.45 -1.56 -7.65
CA ALA A 89 -10.18 -0.32 -6.91
C ALA A 89 -8.69 -0.21 -6.56
N VAL A 90 -8.23 0.99 -6.28
CA VAL A 90 -6.94 1.27 -5.66
C VAL A 90 -7.19 2.06 -4.38
N ALA A 91 -6.52 1.66 -3.31
CA ALA A 91 -6.50 2.38 -2.05
C ALA A 91 -5.07 2.82 -1.77
N THR A 92 -4.87 4.11 -1.53
CA THR A 92 -3.54 4.69 -1.31
C THR A 92 -3.43 5.21 0.12
N CYS A 93 -2.21 5.21 0.63
CA CYS A 93 -1.84 5.74 1.94
C CYS A 93 -0.58 6.60 1.80
N GLU A 94 -0.68 7.88 2.12
CA GLU A 94 0.44 8.82 2.11
C GLU A 94 1.08 8.93 3.50
N LEU A 95 2.41 8.79 3.54
CA LEU A 95 3.23 8.80 4.74
C LEU A 95 4.28 9.92 4.61
N PRO A 96 4.16 11.02 5.38
CA PRO A 96 5.16 12.10 5.34
C PRO A 96 6.56 11.59 5.69
N THR A 97 7.59 12.22 5.11
CA THR A 97 9.00 11.94 5.41
C THR A 97 9.61 13.00 6.31
N ASP A 98 10.80 12.73 6.85
CA ASP A 98 11.59 13.72 7.60
C ASP A 98 12.20 14.83 6.74
N ALA A 99 11.98 14.79 5.42
CA ALA A 99 12.28 15.83 4.45
C ALA A 99 10.98 16.41 3.86
N SER A 100 11.08 17.14 2.75
CA SER A 100 9.91 17.49 1.94
C SER A 100 9.36 16.26 1.22
N GLY A 101 8.04 16.22 1.02
CA GLY A 101 7.37 15.15 0.29
C GLY A 101 6.83 14.03 1.20
N SER A 102 6.39 12.96 0.56
CA SER A 102 5.79 11.80 1.23
C SER A 102 6.04 10.52 0.44
N VAL A 103 5.93 9.38 1.10
CA VAL A 103 5.88 8.06 0.46
C VAL A 103 4.43 7.64 0.33
N GLN A 104 4.02 7.21 -0.86
CA GLN A 104 2.72 6.61 -1.12
C GLN A 104 2.84 5.09 -1.12
N LEU A 105 2.07 4.44 -0.26
CA LEU A 105 1.80 3.00 -0.31
C LEU A 105 0.51 2.78 -1.11
N GLU A 106 0.56 1.90 -2.11
CA GLU A 106 -0.57 1.57 -2.97
C GLU A 106 -1.02 0.14 -2.73
N LEU A 107 -2.32 -0.03 -2.47
CA LEU A 107 -2.97 -1.34 -2.41
C LEU A 107 -3.95 -1.47 -3.58
N ILE A 108 -3.81 -2.54 -4.36
CA ILE A 108 -4.66 -2.80 -5.51
C ILE A 108 -5.69 -3.88 -5.19
N VAL A 109 -6.96 -3.60 -5.49
CA VAL A 109 -8.06 -4.54 -5.40
C VAL A 109 -8.30 -5.16 -6.77
N THR A 110 -8.29 -6.49 -6.83
CA THR A 110 -8.62 -7.24 -8.03
C THR A 110 -9.80 -8.17 -7.82
N ILE A 111 -10.61 -8.38 -8.86
CA ILE A 111 -11.69 -9.36 -8.87
C ILE A 111 -11.42 -10.39 -9.97
N ARG A 112 -11.31 -11.66 -9.60
CA ARG A 112 -11.10 -12.79 -10.51
C ARG A 112 -11.96 -13.97 -10.10
N ASN A 113 -12.74 -14.52 -11.04
CA ASN A 113 -13.62 -15.67 -10.80
C ASN A 113 -14.49 -15.50 -9.55
N ASP A 114 -15.19 -14.36 -9.45
CA ASP A 114 -16.03 -13.97 -8.31
C ASP A 114 -15.33 -13.86 -6.94
N ARG A 115 -13.99 -13.87 -6.91
CA ARG A 115 -13.18 -13.67 -5.70
C ARG A 115 -12.47 -12.34 -5.75
N THR A 116 -12.47 -11.64 -4.62
CA THR A 116 -11.85 -10.32 -4.46
C THR A 116 -10.56 -10.44 -3.68
N TYR A 117 -9.49 -9.85 -4.19
CA TYR A 117 -8.18 -9.86 -3.54
C TYR A 117 -7.65 -8.44 -3.40
N LEU A 118 -6.90 -8.23 -2.33
CA LEU A 118 -6.14 -7.01 -2.05
C LEU A 118 -4.67 -7.41 -1.84
N CYS A 119 -3.77 -6.70 -2.50
CA CYS A 119 -2.33 -6.81 -2.27
C CYS A 119 -1.66 -5.44 -2.34
N ILE A 120 -0.44 -5.35 -1.81
CA ILE A 120 0.41 -4.19 -2.07
C ILE A 120 0.75 -4.23 -3.57
N GLU A 121 0.58 -3.09 -4.24
CA GLU A 121 1.00 -2.89 -5.62
C GLU A 121 2.37 -2.23 -5.67
N GLY A 122 2.57 -1.13 -4.94
CA GLY A 122 3.82 -0.38 -4.99
C GLY A 122 4.04 0.52 -3.79
N ILE A 123 5.28 1.01 -3.68
CA ILE A 123 5.72 2.05 -2.75
C ILE A 123 6.48 3.08 -3.58
N SER A 124 6.08 4.35 -3.54
CA SER A 124 6.65 5.39 -4.39
C SER A 124 6.83 6.73 -3.68
N ALA A 125 7.82 7.51 -4.13
CA ALA A 125 8.04 8.89 -3.73
C ALA A 125 6.97 9.84 -4.29
N GLN A 126 6.56 10.83 -3.50
CA GLN A 126 5.66 11.91 -3.88
C GLN A 126 6.28 13.25 -3.47
N PHE A 127 6.51 14.14 -4.45
CA PHE A 127 7.22 15.42 -4.29
C PHE A 127 6.30 16.59 -3.94
#